data_AF-A0A165SW84-F1
#
_entry.id   AF-A0A165SW84-F1
#
_cell.length_a   1.000
_cell.length_b   1.000
_cell.length_c   1.000
_cell.angle_alpha   90.00
_cell.angle_beta   90.00
_cell.angle_gamma   90.00
#
_symmetry.space_group_name_H-M   'P 1'
#
loop_
_entity.id
_entity.type
_entity.pdbx_description
1 polymer ?
#
loop_
_entity_poly.entity_id
_entity_poly.type
_entity_poly.pdbx_seq_one_letter_code
_entity_poly.pdbx_strand_id
1 'polypeptide(L)' 'MLEPTEIRMKAKLTQFEMACALGCSQSCVSRVERDGFSKKTAVLERSYQLFMLEQQQVIGDVNLPVAKS' A
#
# COMPACT_ATOMS: atom_id res chain seq x y z
N MET A 1 -1.29 -12.19 -4.37
CA MET A 1 -1.09 -10.86 -3.77
C MET A 1 -0.95 -9.88 -4.92
N LEU A 2 -1.48 -8.65 -4.82
CA LEU A 2 -1.31 -7.66 -5.90
C LEU A 2 0.17 -7.28 -6.03
N GLU A 3 0.60 -6.93 -7.23
CA GLU A 3 1.97 -6.47 -7.46
C GLU A 3 2.21 -5.12 -6.76
N PRO A 4 3.42 -4.82 -6.26
CA PRO A 4 3.71 -3.57 -5.52
C PRO A 4 3.27 -2.30 -6.26
N THR A 5 3.46 -2.29 -7.58
CA THR A 5 3.05 -1.19 -8.45
C THR A 5 1.53 -1.03 -8.47
N GLU A 6 0.78 -2.12 -8.52
CA GLU A 6 -0.68 -2.08 -8.51
C GLU A 6 -1.22 -1.57 -7.18
N ILE A 7 -0.58 -1.95 -6.07
CA ILE A 7 -0.96 -1.50 -4.72
C ILE A 7 -0.86 0.02 -4.64
N ARG A 8 0.30 0.58 -5.03
CA ARG A 8 0.51 2.03 -5.04
C ARG A 8 -0.49 2.74 -5.96
N MET A 9 -0.67 2.21 -7.18
CA MET A 9 -1.58 2.81 -8.17
C MET A 9 -3.03 2.81 -7.70
N LYS A 10 -3.50 1.74 -7.03
CA LYS A 10 -4.83 1.69 -6.43
C LYS A 10 -5.02 2.71 -5.31
N ALA A 11 -3.98 2.93 -4.51
CA ALA A 11 -4.00 3.97 -3.48
C ALA A 11 -3.81 5.39 -4.03
N LYS A 12 -3.61 5.55 -5.35
CA LYS A 12 -3.38 6.82 -6.04
C LYS A 12 -2.21 7.62 -5.45
N LEU A 13 -1.18 6.92 -4.99
CA LEU A 13 0.02 7.52 -4.43
C LEU A 13 1.15 7.59 -5.47
N THR A 14 1.95 8.65 -5.38
CA THR A 14 3.29 8.67 -5.96
C THR A 14 4.22 7.72 -5.20
N GLN A 15 5.36 7.36 -5.80
CA GLN A 15 6.35 6.52 -5.10
C GLN A 15 6.90 7.20 -3.84
N PHE A 16 6.97 8.53 -3.85
CA PHE A 16 7.40 9.31 -2.70
C PHE A 16 6.38 9.23 -1.55
N GLU A 17 5.10 9.46 -1.83
CA GLU A 17 4.05 9.37 -0.81
C GLU A 17 3.90 7.96 -0.25
N MET A 18 4.02 6.94 -1.11
CA MET A 18 4.05 5.54 -0.67
C MET A 18 5.25 5.29 0.25
N ALA A 19 6.42 5.84 -0.09
CA ALA A 19 7.60 5.70 0.75
C ALA A 19 7.42 6.37 2.12
N CYS A 20 6.77 7.54 2.17
CA CYS A 20 6.39 8.19 3.42
C CYS A 20 5.42 7.34 4.25
N ALA A 21 4.38 6.76 3.62
CA ALA A 21 3.41 5.90 4.30
C ALA A 21 4.05 4.64 4.89
N LEU A 22 5.02 4.06 4.19
CA LEU A 22 5.71 2.84 4.62
C LEU A 22 6.95 3.08 5.50
N GLY A 23 7.33 4.33 5.73
CA GLY A 23 8.53 4.68 6.49
C GLY A 23 9.83 4.22 5.83
N CYS A 24 9.94 4.34 4.50
CA CYS A 24 11.12 3.93 3.75
C CYS A 24 11.57 4.99 2.73
N SER A 25 12.64 4.71 1.98
CA SER A 25 13.09 5.62 0.91
C SER A 25 12.31 5.39 -0.39
N GLN A 26 12.12 6.44 -1.19
CA GLN A 26 11.52 6.32 -2.52
C GLN A 26 12.31 5.36 -3.44
N SER A 27 13.63 5.26 -3.26
CA SER A 27 14.45 4.28 -3.98
C SER A 27 14.12 2.82 -3.61
N CYS A 28 13.70 2.56 -2.37
CA CYS A 28 13.23 1.23 -1.95
C CYS A 28 11.92 0.86 -2.66
N VAL A 29 10.97 1.79 -2.72
CA VAL A 29 9.70 1.62 -3.45
C VAL A 29 9.98 1.36 -4.93
N SER A 30 10.82 2.18 -5.57
CA SER A 30 11.18 2.00 -6.98
C SER A 30 11.81 0.64 -7.27
N ARG A 31 12.72 0.15 -6.42
CA ARG A 31 13.32 -1.19 -6.57
C ARG A 31 12.29 -2.30 -6.44
N VAL A 32 11.41 -2.20 -5.45
CA VAL A 32 10.36 -3.21 -5.23
C VAL A 32 9.37 -3.23 -6.41
N GLU A 33 9.01 -2.08 -6.97
CA GLU A 33 8.11 -2.00 -8.13
C GLU A 33 8.73 -2.56 -9.42
N ARG A 34 10.06 -2.48 -9.56
CA ARG A 34 10.78 -2.98 -10.73
C ARG A 34 11.13 -4.46 -10.61
N ASP A 35 11.63 -4.87 -9.45
CA ASP A 35 12.28 -6.16 -9.23
C ASP A 35 11.38 -7.14 -8.43
N GLY A 36 10.23 -6.67 -7.94
CA GLY A 36 9.36 -7.43 -7.04
C GLY A 36 9.90 -7.51 -5.61
N PHE A 37 9.21 -8.29 -4.77
CA PHE A 37 9.70 -8.57 -3.41
C PHE A 37 10.82 -9.62 -3.44
N SER A 38 11.94 -9.30 -2.79
CA SER A 38 13.07 -10.20 -2.55
C SER A 38 13.27 -10.44 -1.05
N LYS A 39 14.13 -11.40 -0.67
CA LYS A 39 14.51 -11.59 0.74
C LYS A 39 15.00 -10.31 1.43
N LYS A 40 15.64 -9.39 0.70
CA LYS A 40 16.13 -8.12 1.24
C LYS A 40 15.00 -7.09 1.47
N THR A 41 13.86 -7.28 0.82
CA THR A 41 12.68 -6.40 0.91
C THR A 41 11.49 -7.11 1.56
N ALA A 42 11.69 -8.26 2.19
CA ALA A 42 10.63 -9.02 2.86
C ALA A 42 9.95 -8.21 3.98
N VAL A 43 10.69 -7.31 4.65
CA VAL A 43 10.11 -6.38 5.63
C VAL A 43 9.13 -5.41 4.97
N LEU A 44 9.43 -4.94 3.76
CA LEU A 44 8.54 -4.05 2.99
C LEU A 44 7.30 -4.80 2.51
N GLU A 45 7.42 -6.08 2.15
CA GLU A 45 6.27 -6.91 1.74
C GLU A 45 5.17 -6.90 2.81
N ARG A 46 5.55 -7.09 4.09
CA ARG A 46 4.60 -7.02 5.20
C ARG A 46 3.99 -5.63 5.37
N SER A 47 4.79 -4.57 5.21
CA SER A 47 4.27 -3.20 5.29
C SER A 47 3.27 -2.90 4.15
N TYR A 48 3.52 -3.40 2.94
CA TYR A 48 2.58 -3.30 1.81
C TYR A 48 1.28 -4.06 2.09
N GLN A 49 1.36 -5.25 2.69
CA GLN A 49 0.16 -6.03 3.07
C GLN A 49 -0.68 -5.30 4.10
N LEU A 50 -0.05 -4.74 5.14
CA LEU A 50 -0.76 -3.95 6.16
C LEU A 50 -1.40 -2.70 5.56
N PHE A 51 -0.65 -1.98 4.72
CA PHE A 51 -1.18 -0.83 4.00
C PHE A 51 -2.42 -1.19 3.17
N MET A 52 -2.40 -2.31 2.44
CA MET A 52 -3.58 -2.77 1.71
C MET A 52 -4.79 -3.04 2.60
N LEU A 53 -4.59 -3.66 3.77
CA LEU A 53 -5.68 -3.95 4.71
C LEU A 53 -6.28 -2.66 5.28
N GLU A 54 -5.45 -1.68 5.61
CA GLU A 54 -5.90 -0.36 6.06
C GLU A 54 -6.72 0.34 4.98
N GLN A 55 -6.26 0.33 3.72
CA GLN A 55 -7.02 0.91 2.61
C GLN A 55 -8.36 0.20 2.37
N GLN A 56 -8.45 -1.12 2.59
CA GLN A 56 -9.71 -1.86 2.48
C GLN A 56 -10.70 -1.51 3.59
N GLN A 57 -10.23 -1.29 4.82
CA GLN A 57 -11.10 -0.86 5.93
C GLN A 57 -11.67 0.54 5.70
N VAL A 58 -10.85 1.47 5.18
CA VAL A 58 -11.31 2.82 4.82
C VAL A 58 -12.41 2.79 3.76
N ILE A 59 -12.36 1.87 2.80
CA ILE A 59 -13.41 1.71 1.77
C ILE A 59 -14.66 1.01 2.35
N GLY A 60 -14.50 0.14 3.35
CA GLY A 60 -15.58 -0.53 4.05
C GLY A 60 -16.43 0.43 4.91
N ASP A 61 -15.80 1.38 5.60
CA ASP A 61 -16.51 2.32 6.47
C ASP A 61 -17.30 3.41 5.71
N VAL A 62 -16.95 3.71 4.45
CA VAL A 62 -17.68 4.67 3.62
C VAL A 62 -19.03 4.11 3.11
N ASN A 63 -19.29 2.81 3.32
CA ASN A 63 -20.52 2.12 2.90
C ASN A 63 -21.44 1.71 4.06
N LEU A 64 -21.34 2.32 5.23
CA LEU A 64 -22.42 2.21 6.22
C LEU A 64 -23.58 3.11 5.79
N PRO A 65 -24.78 2.56 5.48
CA PRO A 65 -25.96 3.38 5.33
C PRO A 65 -26.18 4.07 6.69
N VAL A 66 -26.19 5.40 6.69
CA VAL A 66 -26.68 6.19 7.81
C VAL A 66 -28.09 5.68 8.09
N ALA A 67 -28.22 4.87 9.15
CA ALA A 67 -29.50 4.47 9.67
C ALA A 67 -30.21 5.76 10.09
N LYS A 68 -31.17 6.19 9.27
CA LYS A 68 -32.06 7.29 9.64
C LYS A 68 -32.83 6.84 10.88
N SER A 69 -32.70 7.64 11.94
CA SER A 69 -33.41 7.52 13.21
C SER A 69 -34.92 7.47 13.04
#